data_AF-A0A2V4VEY2-F1
#
_entry.id   AF-A0A2V4VEY2-F1
#
_cell.length_a   1.000
_cell.length_b   1.000
_cell.length_c   1.000
_cell.angle_alpha   90.00
_cell.angle_beta   90.00
_cell.angle_gamma   90.00
#
_symmetry.space_group_name_H-M   'P 1'
#
loop_
_entity.id
_entity.type
_entity.pdbx_description
1 polymer ?
#
loop_
_entity_poly.entity_id
_entity_poly.type
_entity_poly.pdbx_seq_one_letter_code
_entity_poly.pdbx_strand_id
1 'polypeptide(L)'
;MLRRLEVHVHKAADATFQAATPTVRGRLAQKDFSTKTIVSPTSQEGLYWVNKDNYPTGLLSLEGELSDYDVRLENVKAGEFVVLEKPLPGEVYATDQIALTGLAEGDYLEVETSGDNAGQLKKSAATSQFKFRGTKVDNGHTLGRVEIL
;
A
#
# COMPACT_ATOMS: atom_id res chain seq x y z
N MET A 1 -0.58 -3.23 -5.86
CA MET A 1 -0.64 -4.57 -5.23
C MET A 1 -0.16 -4.53 -3.79
N LEU A 2 -0.86 -5.24 -2.89
CA LEU A 2 -0.48 -5.41 -1.49
C LEU A 2 -0.80 -6.84 -1.01
N ARG A 3 0.15 -7.47 -0.32
CA ARG A 3 -0.02 -8.75 0.37
C ARG A 3 0.42 -8.62 1.81
N ARG A 4 -0.43 -9.09 2.73
CA ARG A 4 -0.11 -9.24 4.15
C ARG A 4 0.57 -10.60 4.33
N LEU A 5 1.87 -10.63 4.63
CA LEU A 5 2.62 -11.89 4.77
C LEU A 5 2.67 -12.34 6.23
N GLU A 6 3.04 -11.42 7.12
CA GLU A 6 3.13 -11.64 8.56
C GLU A 6 2.53 -10.38 9.20
N VAL A 7 1.33 -10.45 9.78
CA VAL A 7 0.66 -9.26 10.33
C VAL A 7 0.01 -9.55 11.67
N HIS A 8 -0.13 -8.51 12.49
CA HIS A 8 -0.95 -8.62 13.68
C HIS A 8 -2.42 -8.80 13.29
N VAL A 9 -3.08 -9.74 13.94
CA VAL A 9 -4.52 -9.98 13.76
C VAL A 9 -5.30 -9.04 14.69
N HIS A 10 -6.54 -8.70 14.33
CA HIS A 10 -7.46 -7.85 15.12
C HIS A 10 -7.00 -6.41 15.36
N LYS A 11 -6.07 -5.90 14.56
CA LYS A 11 -5.74 -4.46 14.57
C LYS A 11 -6.82 -3.64 13.87
N ALA A 12 -6.94 -2.38 14.27
CA ALA A 12 -7.88 -1.44 13.66
C ALA A 12 -7.50 -1.18 12.19
N ALA A 13 -8.44 -1.46 11.29
CA ALA A 13 -8.41 -1.03 9.90
C ALA A 13 -9.51 0.02 9.71
N ASP A 14 -9.14 1.21 9.25
CA ASP A 14 -10.07 2.34 9.16
C ASP A 14 -10.62 2.47 7.75
N ALA A 15 -11.92 2.23 7.59
CA ALA A 15 -12.64 2.32 6.33
C ALA A 15 -13.47 3.61 6.17
N THR A 16 -13.23 4.63 7.01
CA THR A 16 -14.07 5.85 7.06
C THR A 16 -13.60 6.99 6.14
N PHE A 17 -12.51 6.79 5.40
CA PHE A 17 -11.90 7.79 4.53
C PHE A 17 -12.05 7.42 3.04
N GLN A 18 -12.05 8.43 2.17
CA GLN A 18 -12.07 8.26 0.71
C GLN A 18 -10.75 8.67 0.06
N ALA A 19 -10.46 8.19 -1.14
CA ALA A 19 -9.32 8.67 -1.91
C ALA A 19 -9.56 10.09 -2.46
N ALA A 20 -8.71 11.07 -2.12
CA ALA A 20 -8.83 12.42 -2.69
C ALA A 20 -8.53 12.43 -4.21
N THR A 21 -7.54 11.65 -4.62
CA THR A 21 -7.11 11.47 -6.01
C THR A 21 -7.05 9.98 -6.34
N PRO A 22 -7.07 9.59 -7.63
CA PRO A 22 -6.88 8.20 -8.01
C PRO A 22 -5.56 7.65 -7.44
N THR A 23 -5.62 6.44 -6.91
CA THR A 23 -4.48 5.76 -6.27
C THR A 23 -4.60 4.26 -6.49
N VAL A 24 -3.67 3.50 -5.91
CA VAL A 24 -3.61 2.05 -6.04
C VAL A 24 -3.41 1.39 -4.68
N ARG A 25 -3.93 0.18 -4.54
CA ARG A 25 -3.71 -0.65 -3.35
C ARG A 25 -2.22 -0.92 -3.15
N GLY A 26 -1.77 -0.83 -1.91
CA GLY A 26 -0.36 -0.95 -1.51
C GLY A 26 0.42 0.35 -1.55
N ARG A 27 -0.17 1.46 -1.99
CA ARG A 27 0.47 2.78 -1.84
C ARG A 27 0.38 3.24 -0.38
N LEU A 28 1.40 3.93 0.12
CA LEU A 28 1.34 4.57 1.45
C LEU A 28 0.71 5.96 1.33
N ALA A 29 -0.16 6.29 2.27
CA ALA A 29 -0.88 7.56 2.30
C ALA A 29 -1.02 8.09 3.74
N GLN A 30 -1.38 9.37 3.85
CA GLN A 30 -1.74 10.01 5.11
C GLN A 30 -3.23 10.34 5.13
N LYS A 31 -3.80 10.45 6.34
CA LYS A 31 -5.20 10.83 6.55
C LYS A 31 -5.33 12.34 6.67
N ASP A 32 -6.26 12.92 5.92
CA ASP A 32 -6.74 14.28 6.12
C ASP A 32 -8.09 14.25 6.86
N PHE A 33 -8.05 14.59 8.14
CA PHE A 33 -9.23 14.56 9.01
C PHE A 33 -10.25 15.67 8.72
N SER A 34 -9.85 16.72 8.00
CA SER A 34 -10.70 17.86 7.65
C SER A 34 -11.65 17.52 6.50
N THR A 35 -11.13 16.88 5.47
CA THR A 35 -11.88 16.46 4.27
C THR A 35 -12.38 15.02 4.36
N LYS A 36 -11.90 14.23 5.34
CA LYS A 36 -12.13 12.78 5.43
C LYS A 36 -11.63 12.02 4.21
N THR A 37 -10.50 12.48 3.65
CA THR A 37 -9.84 11.82 2.53
C THR A 37 -8.43 11.36 2.88
N ILE A 38 -7.88 10.42 2.12
CA ILE A 38 -6.45 10.17 2.09
C ILE A 38 -5.76 11.08 1.09
N VAL A 39 -4.55 11.49 1.43
CA VAL A 39 -3.67 12.34 0.64
C VAL A 39 -2.30 11.70 0.51
N SER A 40 -1.56 12.12 -0.51
CA SER A 40 -0.15 11.75 -0.65
C SER A 40 0.63 12.11 0.62
N PRO A 41 1.58 11.27 1.04
CA PRO A 41 2.32 11.51 2.26
C PRO A 41 3.23 12.73 2.11
N THR A 42 3.26 13.57 3.13
CA THR A 42 4.13 14.76 3.23
C THR A 42 5.30 14.55 4.19
N SER A 43 5.29 13.44 4.94
CA SER A 43 6.31 13.06 5.92
C SER A 43 6.41 11.54 6.04
N GLN A 44 7.41 11.05 6.78
CA GLN A 44 7.56 9.62 7.10
C GLN A 44 6.67 9.14 8.25
N GLU A 45 5.88 10.04 8.86
CA GLU A 45 5.00 9.75 9.99
C GLU A 45 3.54 9.60 9.56
N GLY A 46 2.73 8.94 10.39
CA GLY A 46 1.28 8.85 10.16
C GLY A 46 0.90 8.14 8.86
N LEU A 47 1.72 7.17 8.44
CA LEU A 47 1.55 6.43 7.19
C LEU A 47 0.59 5.26 7.37
N TYR A 48 -0.20 5.01 6.33
CA TYR A 48 -1.13 3.88 6.24
C TYR A 48 -1.01 3.22 4.88
N TRP A 49 -1.04 1.89 4.85
CA TRP A 49 -1.22 1.18 3.59
C TRP A 49 -2.63 1.41 3.09
N VAL A 50 -2.74 1.84 1.83
CA VAL A 50 -4.01 1.94 1.14
C VAL A 50 -4.44 0.54 0.71
N ASN A 51 -5.61 0.13 1.17
CA ASN A 51 -6.31 -1.04 0.71
C ASN A 51 -7.73 -0.65 0.29
N LYS A 52 -8.49 -1.57 -0.28
CA LYS A 52 -9.90 -1.36 -0.60
C LYS A 52 -10.69 -2.63 -0.38
N ASP A 53 -11.92 -2.45 0.06
CA ASP A 53 -12.91 -3.52 0.02
C ASP A 53 -13.44 -3.62 -1.41
N ASN A 54 -13.39 -4.82 -1.96
CA ASN A 54 -13.88 -5.06 -3.31
C ASN A 54 -15.38 -5.29 -3.24
N TYR A 55 -16.13 -4.39 -3.88
CA TYR A 55 -17.58 -4.52 -4.08
C TYR A 55 -17.86 -4.68 -5.57
N PRO A 56 -17.94 -5.92 -6.09
CA PRO A 56 -18.25 -6.14 -7.50
C PRO A 56 -19.62 -5.57 -7.83
N THR A 57 -19.67 -4.72 -8.86
CA THR A 57 -20.90 -4.12 -9.37
C THR A 57 -20.93 -4.22 -10.89
N GLY A 58 -22.15 -4.21 -11.47
CA GLY A 58 -22.34 -4.24 -12.91
C GLY A 58 -21.74 -5.50 -13.56
N LEU A 59 -20.95 -5.34 -14.61
CA LEU A 59 -20.37 -6.50 -15.30
C LEU A 59 -19.42 -7.31 -14.40
N LEU A 60 -18.74 -6.65 -13.45
CA LEU A 60 -17.82 -7.32 -12.52
C LEU A 60 -18.56 -8.31 -11.61
N SER A 61 -19.87 -8.17 -11.39
CA SER A 61 -20.66 -9.14 -10.63
C SER A 61 -21.13 -10.35 -11.45
N LEU A 62 -20.90 -10.34 -12.77
CA LEU A 62 -21.24 -11.45 -13.69
C LEU A 62 -20.01 -12.20 -14.17
N GLU A 63 -18.86 -11.53 -14.20
CA GLU A 63 -17.58 -12.16 -14.50
C GLU A 63 -17.22 -13.17 -13.39
N GLY A 64 -16.87 -14.39 -13.79
CA GLY A 64 -16.59 -15.50 -12.87
C GLY A 64 -15.24 -15.35 -12.17
N GLU A 65 -14.30 -16.24 -12.48
CA GLU A 65 -12.97 -16.24 -11.86
C GLU A 65 -12.23 -14.92 -12.13
N LEU A 66 -12.13 -14.07 -11.10
CA LEU A 66 -11.42 -12.80 -11.10
C LEU A 66 -10.17 -12.93 -10.25
N SER A 67 -9.02 -12.58 -10.84
CA SER A 67 -7.78 -12.50 -10.08
C SER A 67 -7.84 -11.33 -9.11
N ASP A 68 -7.36 -11.52 -7.87
CA ASP A 68 -7.13 -10.41 -6.93
C ASP A 68 -6.28 -9.28 -7.52
N TYR A 69 -5.45 -9.61 -8.52
CA TYR A 69 -4.56 -8.69 -9.24
C TYR A 69 -5.21 -7.97 -10.42
N ASP A 70 -6.49 -8.21 -10.68
CA ASP A 70 -7.22 -7.47 -11.70
C ASP A 70 -7.14 -5.97 -11.40
N VAL A 71 -6.80 -5.19 -12.42
CA VAL A 71 -6.60 -3.74 -12.30
C VAL A 71 -7.84 -3.02 -11.74
N ARG A 72 -9.04 -3.58 -11.90
CA ARG A 72 -10.29 -3.03 -11.36
C ARG A 72 -10.42 -3.23 -9.85
N LEU A 73 -9.73 -4.23 -9.30
CA LEU A 73 -9.63 -4.51 -7.87
C LEU A 73 -8.42 -3.84 -7.22
N GLU A 74 -7.36 -3.56 -8.00
CA GLU A 74 -6.15 -2.88 -7.54
C GLU A 74 -6.27 -1.35 -7.56
N ASN A 75 -6.92 -0.79 -8.58
CA ASN A 75 -7.09 0.65 -8.72
C ASN A 75 -8.20 1.17 -7.78
N VAL A 76 -7.93 2.34 -7.21
CA VAL A 76 -8.85 3.09 -6.35
C VAL A 76 -9.15 4.42 -7.06
N LYS A 77 -10.42 4.69 -7.32
CA LYS A 77 -10.84 5.95 -7.95
C LYS A 77 -10.91 7.07 -6.91
N ALA A 78 -10.80 8.32 -7.36
CA ALA A 78 -11.12 9.45 -6.48
C ALA A 78 -12.58 9.35 -5.98
N GLY A 79 -12.78 9.65 -4.70
CA GLY A 79 -14.07 9.52 -4.00
C GLY A 79 -14.43 8.08 -3.59
N GLU A 80 -13.65 7.07 -3.95
CA GLU A 80 -13.85 5.69 -3.48
C GLU A 80 -13.37 5.53 -2.04
N PHE A 81 -14.14 4.81 -1.22
CA PHE A 81 -13.72 4.48 0.14
C PHE A 81 -12.52 3.53 0.14
N VAL A 82 -11.61 3.75 1.08
CA VAL A 82 -10.39 2.96 1.25
C VAL A 82 -10.35 2.34 2.63
N VAL A 83 -9.70 1.19 2.74
CA VAL A 83 -9.39 0.55 4.01
C VAL A 83 -7.95 0.86 4.36
N LEU A 84 -7.73 1.52 5.49
CA LEU A 84 -6.42 2.02 5.90
C LEU A 84 -5.84 1.17 7.01
N GLU A 85 -4.70 0.58 6.72
CA GLU A 85 -3.99 -0.28 7.64
C GLU A 85 -2.74 0.41 8.14
N LYS A 86 -2.65 0.63 9.45
CA LYS A 86 -1.43 1.14 10.04
C LYS A 86 -0.36 0.02 10.03
N PRO A 87 0.83 0.26 9.46
CA PRO A 87 1.96 -0.64 9.64
C PRO A 87 2.40 -0.60 11.12
N LEU A 88 2.62 -1.77 11.71
CA LEU A 88 3.10 -1.92 13.08
C LEU A 88 4.42 -2.71 13.10
N PRO A 89 5.32 -2.44 14.06
CA PRO A 89 6.57 -3.19 14.22
C PRO A 89 6.36 -4.72 14.27
N GLY A 90 7.23 -5.48 13.60
CA GLY A 90 7.14 -6.93 13.50
C GLY A 90 6.24 -7.46 12.38
N GLU A 91 5.65 -6.59 11.58
CA GLU A 91 4.85 -6.98 10.42
C GLU A 91 5.66 -7.04 9.12
N VAL A 92 5.23 -7.86 8.18
CA VAL A 92 5.83 -8.00 6.86
C VAL A 92 4.76 -7.95 5.78
N TYR A 93 4.94 -7.03 4.84
CA TYR A 93 4.08 -6.85 3.67
C TYR A 93 4.85 -7.14 2.39
N ALA A 94 4.14 -7.45 1.31
CA ALA A 94 4.72 -7.39 -0.03
C ALA A 94 3.92 -6.45 -0.92
N THR A 95 4.59 -5.55 -1.63
CA THR A 95 3.95 -4.57 -2.51
C THR A 95 4.75 -4.33 -3.79
N ASP A 96 4.07 -3.90 -4.84
CA ASP A 96 4.67 -3.38 -6.08
C ASP A 96 4.89 -1.86 -6.02
N GLN A 97 4.39 -1.18 -4.97
CA GLN A 97 4.59 0.26 -4.75
C GLN A 97 5.95 0.52 -4.09
N ILE A 98 7.00 -0.01 -4.70
CA ILE A 98 8.38 0.06 -4.24
C ILE A 98 9.33 0.09 -5.43
N ALA A 99 10.30 0.99 -5.42
CA ALA A 99 11.37 1.06 -6.41
C ALA A 99 12.42 -0.03 -6.13
N LEU A 100 12.35 -1.16 -6.85
CA LEU A 100 13.21 -2.32 -6.62
C LEU A 100 14.67 -2.14 -7.10
N THR A 101 14.90 -1.25 -8.06
CA THR A 101 16.22 -1.06 -8.67
C THR A 101 17.25 -0.63 -7.62
N GLY A 102 18.32 -1.42 -7.46
CA GLY A 102 19.42 -1.11 -6.55
C GLY A 102 19.17 -1.43 -5.06
N LEU A 103 18.04 -2.09 -4.74
CA LEU A 103 17.78 -2.61 -3.41
C LEU A 103 18.48 -3.96 -3.18
N ALA A 104 19.05 -4.11 -1.99
CA ALA A 104 19.55 -5.35 -1.43
C ALA A 104 18.83 -5.63 -0.10
N GLU A 105 18.66 -6.92 0.22
CA GLU A 105 18.03 -7.32 1.49
C GLU A 105 18.77 -6.69 2.68
N GLY A 106 18.01 -6.09 3.59
CA GLY A 106 18.51 -5.33 4.73
C GLY A 106 18.56 -3.82 4.53
N ASP A 107 18.41 -3.32 3.30
CA ASP A 107 18.33 -1.87 3.04
C ASP A 107 17.13 -1.24 3.75
N TYR A 108 17.33 -0.02 4.26
CA TYR A 108 16.23 0.81 4.77
C TYR A 108 15.46 1.44 3.63
N LEU A 109 14.17 1.66 3.85
CA LEU A 109 13.26 2.25 2.87
C LEU A 109 12.60 3.50 3.42
N GLU A 110 12.39 4.49 2.59
CA GLU A 110 11.59 5.67 2.92
C GLU A 110 10.47 5.83 1.90
N VAL A 111 9.41 6.52 2.32
CA VAL A 111 8.31 6.86 1.44
C VAL A 111 8.67 8.09 0.62
N GLU A 112 8.44 8.06 -0.68
CA GLU A 112 8.49 9.23 -1.53
C GLU A 112 7.35 10.19 -1.16
N THR A 113 7.66 11.45 -0.88
CA THR A 113 6.69 12.46 -0.44
C THR A 113 6.36 13.48 -1.53
N SER A 114 6.90 13.29 -2.73
CA SER A 114 6.77 14.25 -3.83
C SER A 114 6.65 13.59 -5.21
N GLY A 115 6.04 14.30 -6.15
CA GLY A 115 5.87 13.86 -7.53
C GLY A 115 4.92 12.68 -7.71
N ASP A 116 4.95 12.07 -8.89
CA ASP A 116 4.00 11.02 -9.30
C ASP A 116 4.15 9.70 -8.51
N ASN A 117 5.33 9.50 -7.92
CA ASN A 117 5.67 8.34 -7.10
C ASN A 117 5.37 8.56 -5.62
N ALA A 118 4.76 9.69 -5.23
CA ALA A 118 4.42 9.94 -3.84
C ALA A 118 3.61 8.77 -3.26
N GLY A 119 4.03 8.27 -2.09
CA GLY A 119 3.49 7.08 -1.46
C GLY A 119 4.15 5.76 -1.84
N GLN A 120 5.09 5.74 -2.80
CA GLN A 120 5.92 4.56 -3.07
C GLN A 120 7.12 4.52 -2.12
N LEU A 121 7.61 3.30 -1.85
CA LEU A 121 8.84 3.09 -1.11
C LEU A 121 10.06 3.19 -2.04
N LYS A 122 11.13 3.79 -1.55
CA LYS A 122 12.43 3.85 -2.23
C LYS A 122 13.55 3.57 -1.23
N LYS A 123 14.75 3.29 -1.73
CA LYS A 123 15.94 3.14 -0.89
C LYS A 123 16.18 4.40 -0.07
N SER A 124 16.37 4.23 1.24
CA SER A 124 16.74 5.30 2.17
C SER A 124 18.22 5.19 2.53
N ALA A 125 18.89 6.34 2.64
CA ALA A 125 20.24 6.43 3.20
C ALA A 125 20.24 6.47 4.74
N ALA A 126 19.11 6.85 5.35
CA ALA A 126 18.92 6.91 6.79
C ALA A 126 18.14 5.69 7.30
N THR A 127 18.32 5.37 8.58
CA THR A 127 17.51 4.37 9.28
C THR A 127 16.05 4.80 9.30
N SER A 128 15.14 3.88 9.00
CA SER A 128 13.70 4.10 8.97
C SER A 128 12.95 2.91 9.57
N GLN A 129 11.63 3.03 9.73
CA GLN A 129 10.76 1.94 10.17
C GLN A 129 10.52 0.87 9.10
N PHE A 130 11.00 1.05 7.87
CA PHE A 130 10.78 0.11 6.77
C PHE A 130 12.10 -0.51 6.35
N LYS A 131 12.16 -1.84 6.32
CA LYS A 131 13.34 -2.60 5.92
C LYS A 131 13.00 -3.54 4.79
N PHE A 132 13.81 -3.53 3.74
CA PHE A 132 13.62 -4.42 2.61
C PHE A 132 14.05 -5.85 2.97
N ARG A 133 13.14 -6.81 2.81
CA ARG A 133 13.38 -8.24 3.07
C ARG A 133 13.48 -9.04 1.77
N GLY A 134 13.96 -8.44 0.67
CA GLY A 134 14.03 -9.10 -0.63
C GLY A 134 12.69 -9.15 -1.39
N THR A 135 12.63 -9.90 -2.50
CA THR A 135 11.43 -9.95 -3.36
C THR A 135 10.67 -11.27 -3.22
N LYS A 136 9.38 -11.25 -3.58
CA LYS A 136 8.54 -12.43 -3.77
C LYS A 136 7.83 -12.33 -5.11
N VAL A 137 7.74 -13.45 -5.84
CA VAL A 137 6.84 -13.55 -7.00
C VAL A 137 5.50 -14.07 -6.52
N ASP A 138 4.43 -13.40 -6.92
CA ASP A 138 3.07 -13.78 -6.59
C ASP A 138 2.18 -13.58 -7.82
N ASN A 139 1.60 -14.69 -8.32
CA ASN A 139 0.85 -14.74 -9.58
C ASN A 139 1.55 -14.05 -10.77
N GLY A 140 2.87 -14.24 -10.91
CA GLY A 140 3.67 -13.64 -11.99
C GLY A 140 4.09 -12.18 -11.76
N HIS A 141 3.66 -11.55 -10.67
CA HIS A 141 4.07 -10.19 -10.30
C HIS A 141 5.20 -10.24 -9.25
N THR A 142 6.26 -9.48 -9.48
CA THR A 142 7.36 -9.32 -8.50
C THR A 142 6.99 -8.23 -7.50
N LEU A 143 6.90 -8.61 -6.24
CA LEU A 143 6.60 -7.73 -5.12
C LEU A 143 7.85 -7.59 -4.22
N GLY A 144 8.11 -6.39 -3.73
CA GLY A 144 9.13 -6.17 -2.69
C GLY A 144 8.55 -6.47 -1.31
N ARG A 145 9.25 -7.30 -0.53
CA ARG A 145 8.90 -7.59 0.86
C ARG A 145 9.45 -6.49 1.75
N VAL A 146 8.61 -5.98 2.64
CA VAL A 146 8.92 -4.87 3.53
C VAL A 146 8.57 -5.29 4.95
N GLU A 147 9.59 -5.37 5.79
CA GLU A 147 9.48 -5.57 7.23
C GLU A 147 9.34 -4.21 7.91
N ILE A 148 8.44 -4.14 8.90
CA ILE A 148 8.24 -2.97 9.73
C ILE A 148 9.04 -3.15 11.03
N LEU A 149 9.95 -2.24 11.32
CA LEU A 149 10.82 -2.26 12.50
C LEU A 149 10.19 -1.58 13.72
#